data_AF-G3AFS6-F1
#
_entry.id   AF-G3AFS6-F1
#
_cell.length_a   1.000
_cell.length_b   1.000
_cell.length_c   1.000
_cell.angle_alpha   90.00
_cell.angle_beta   90.00
_cell.angle_gamma   90.00
#
_symmetry.space_group_name_H-M   'P 1'
#
loop_
_entity.id
_entity.type
_entity.pdbx_description
1 polymer ?
#
loop_
_entity_poly.entity_id
_entity_poly.type
_entity_poly.pdbx_seq_one_letter_code
_entity_poly.pdbx_strand_id
1 'polypeptide(L)'
;MFRNITRITSRRLTTSTILRNETKVVSTCPAGTVLNLKLRNKGDEPVALEDSEYPEWLWTMLDPKTNRDQLKSTDFMRWRRINLKKENIKTIKNNNFLSTM
;
A
#
# COMPACT_ATOMS: atom_id res chain seq x y z
N MET A 1 48.12 8.31 -32.60
CA MET A 1 47.73 9.70 -32.25
C MET A 1 46.37 9.62 -31.56
N PHE A 2 46.32 9.74 -30.23
CA PHE A 2 45.81 10.92 -29.49
C PHE A 2 44.30 11.16 -29.74
N ARG A 3 43.37 11.14 -28.78
CA ARG A 3 43.41 11.39 -27.33
C ARG A 3 42.11 10.90 -26.68
N ASN A 4 42.24 10.23 -25.54
CA ASN A 4 41.17 10.06 -24.55
C ASN A 4 40.88 11.41 -23.87
N ILE A 5 39.62 11.82 -23.80
CA ILE A 5 39.17 12.92 -22.95
C ILE A 5 37.91 12.48 -22.21
N THR A 6 38.09 11.78 -21.09
CA THR A 6 37.04 11.57 -20.09
C THR A 6 37.06 12.75 -19.12
N ARG A 7 36.27 13.78 -19.39
CA ARG A 7 36.03 14.86 -18.42
C ARG A 7 34.86 14.46 -17.52
N ILE A 8 35.15 13.58 -16.56
CA ILE A 8 34.19 13.21 -15.50
C ILE A 8 34.12 14.39 -14.53
N THR A 9 33.13 15.25 -14.72
CA THR A 9 32.79 16.28 -13.73
C THR A 9 32.03 15.59 -12.60
N SER A 10 32.70 15.38 -11.46
CA SER A 10 32.07 14.84 -10.27
C SER A 10 31.07 15.87 -9.72
N ARG A 11 29.78 15.75 -10.08
CA ARG A 11 28.71 16.45 -9.38
C ARG A 11 28.59 15.85 -7.98
N ARG A 12 29.03 16.58 -6.95
CA ARG A 12 28.76 16.22 -5.56
C ARG A 12 27.25 16.35 -5.34
N LEU A 13 26.58 15.21 -5.17
CA LEU A 13 25.20 15.14 -4.69
C LEU A 13 25.25 15.41 -3.18
N THR A 14 24.89 16.62 -2.76
CA THR A 14 24.64 16.90 -1.34
C THR A 14 23.28 16.33 -0.98
N THR A 15 23.25 15.11 -0.44
CA THR A 15 22.04 14.53 0.15
C THR A 15 21.88 15.11 1.55
N SER A 16 21.08 16.17 1.70
CA SER A 16 20.64 16.59 3.04
C SER A 16 19.64 15.56 3.56
N THR A 17 20.06 14.71 4.47
CA THR A 17 19.16 13.84 5.24
C THR A 17 18.37 14.73 6.20
N ILE A 18 17.17 15.15 5.80
CA ILE A 18 16.20 15.74 6.72
C ILE A 18 15.83 14.64 7.71
N LEU A 19 16.29 14.75 8.95
CA LEU A 19 15.84 13.92 10.06
C LEU A 19 14.39 14.27 10.35
N ARG A 20 13.47 13.55 9.70
CA ARG A 20 12.05 13.58 10.07
C ARG A 20 11.94 12.82 11.39
N ASN A 21 11.56 13.52 12.47
CA ASN A 21 11.00 12.86 13.63
C ASN A 21 9.67 12.24 13.17
N GLU A 22 9.71 10.98 12.77
CA GLU A 22 8.54 10.25 12.26
C GLU A 22 7.63 9.88 13.42
N THR A 23 6.88 10.84 13.94
CA THR A 23 5.56 10.49 14.48
C THR A 23 4.79 9.92 13.30
N LYS A 24 4.70 8.59 13.23
CA LYS A 24 4.03 7.88 12.15
C LYS A 24 2.62 8.46 12.03
N VAL A 25 2.38 9.30 11.02
CA VAL A 25 1.06 9.85 10.74
C VAL A 25 0.20 8.66 10.33
N VAL A 26 -0.67 8.21 11.23
CA VAL A 26 -1.42 6.96 11.08
C VAL A 26 -2.59 7.18 10.12
N SER A 27 -3.26 8.32 10.20
CA SER A 27 -4.31 8.73 9.26
C SER A 27 -3.97 10.03 8.51
N THR A 28 -4.46 10.13 7.28
CA THR A 28 -4.36 11.37 6.46
C THR A 28 -5.50 12.34 6.75
N CYS A 29 -6.56 11.88 7.43
CA CYS A 29 -7.80 12.62 7.64
C CYS A 29 -7.84 13.16 9.07
N PRO A 30 -7.78 14.49 9.29
CA PRO A 30 -7.84 15.04 10.64
C PRO A 30 -9.21 14.81 11.28
N ALA A 31 -9.24 14.75 12.61
CA ALA A 31 -10.48 14.71 13.37
C ALA A 31 -11.36 15.94 13.07
N GLY A 32 -12.67 15.77 13.09
CA GLY A 32 -13.65 16.80 12.75
C GLY A 32 -13.97 16.90 11.24
N THR A 33 -13.34 16.10 10.39
CA THR A 33 -13.65 16.09 8.95
C THR A 33 -15.02 15.49 8.71
N VAL A 34 -15.93 16.25 8.09
CA VAL A 34 -17.28 15.78 7.75
C VAL A 34 -17.21 14.85 6.52
N LEU A 35 -17.75 13.64 6.64
CA LEU A 35 -17.71 12.62 5.59
C LEU A 35 -19.06 12.54 4.86
N ASN A 36 -19.04 12.73 3.55
CA ASN A 36 -20.23 12.62 2.70
C ASN A 36 -20.58 11.13 2.42
N LEU A 37 -21.10 10.45 3.43
CA LEU A 37 -21.46 9.02 3.40
C LEU A 37 -22.97 8.78 3.55
N LYS A 38 -23.76 9.84 3.57
CA LYS A 38 -25.19 9.78 3.84
C LYS A 38 -25.94 9.14 2.66
N LEU A 39 -26.58 8.00 2.92
CA LEU A 39 -27.42 7.30 1.94
C LEU A 39 -28.91 7.66 2.04
N ARG A 40 -29.37 8.10 3.23
CA ARG A 40 -30.79 8.40 3.50
C ARG A 40 -30.93 9.88 3.79
N ASN A 41 -31.99 10.52 3.29
CA ASN A 41 -32.21 11.97 3.47
C ASN A 41 -32.34 12.40 4.95
N LYS A 42 -32.77 11.49 5.83
CA LYS A 42 -32.83 11.69 7.28
C LYS A 42 -31.59 11.07 7.93
N GLY A 43 -30.80 11.88 8.62
CA GLY A 43 -29.56 11.50 9.29
C GLY A 43 -28.50 12.58 9.17
N ASP A 44 -27.65 12.70 10.19
CA ASP A 44 -26.51 13.61 10.19
C ASP A 44 -25.33 12.99 9.44
N GLU A 45 -24.43 13.83 8.92
CA GLU A 45 -23.22 13.37 8.26
C GLU A 45 -22.22 12.87 9.31
N PRO A 46 -21.65 11.67 9.14
CA PRO A 46 -20.65 11.16 10.06
C PRO A 46 -19.39 12.03 10.01
N VAL A 47 -18.88 12.39 11.17
CA VAL A 47 -17.66 13.19 11.32
C VAL A 47 -16.52 12.27 11.74
N ALA A 48 -15.33 12.49 11.16
CA ALA A 48 -14.12 11.76 11.54
C ALA A 48 -13.75 12.05 12.99
N LEU A 49 -13.48 11.00 13.75
CA LEU A 49 -13.02 11.04 15.14
C LEU A 49 -11.49 11.07 15.20
N GLU A 50 -10.93 11.10 16.40
CA GLU A 50 -9.49 10.95 16.62
C GLU A 50 -9.00 9.53 16.32
N ASP A 51 -7.75 9.39 15.87
CA ASP A 51 -7.15 8.10 15.48
C ASP A 51 -7.17 7.04 16.61
N SER A 52 -7.12 7.47 17.88
CA SER A 52 -7.15 6.59 19.04
C SER A 52 -8.53 6.01 19.36
N GLU A 53 -9.60 6.65 18.87
CA GLU A 53 -10.97 6.16 19.10
C GLU A 53 -11.33 5.03 18.13
N TYR A 54 -10.58 4.90 17.04
CA TYR A 54 -10.76 3.83 16.09
C TYR A 54 -10.08 2.53 16.56
N PRO A 55 -10.69 1.37 16.28
CA PRO A 55 -10.09 0.08 16.63
C PRO A 55 -8.74 -0.17 15.94
N GLU A 56 -7.81 -0.81 16.66
CA GLU A 56 -6.45 -1.09 16.17
C GLU A 56 -6.38 -1.88 14.85
N TRP A 57 -7.36 -2.75 14.59
CA TRP A 57 -7.39 -3.55 13.37
C TRP A 57 -7.48 -2.70 12.09
N LEU A 58 -8.04 -1.49 12.17
CA LEU A 58 -8.20 -0.58 11.03
C LEU A 58 -6.84 -0.26 10.39
N TRP A 59 -5.83 -0.03 11.23
CA TRP A 59 -4.50 0.39 10.80
C TRP A 59 -3.69 -0.73 10.16
N THR A 60 -4.01 -1.97 10.50
CA THR A 60 -3.36 -3.17 9.92
C THR A 60 -4.01 -3.65 8.63
N MET A 61 -5.19 -3.11 8.25
CA MET A 61 -5.99 -3.60 7.13
C MET A 61 -5.35 -3.33 5.76
N LEU A 62 -4.55 -2.26 5.64
CA LEU A 62 -3.89 -1.88 4.40
C LEU A 62 -2.66 -2.74 4.07
N ASP A 63 -2.11 -3.47 5.04
CA ASP A 63 -0.91 -4.27 4.85
C ASP A 63 -1.26 -5.64 4.24
N PRO A 64 -0.99 -5.89 2.94
CA PRO A 64 -1.43 -7.12 2.29
C PRO A 64 -0.67 -8.36 2.75
N LYS A 65 0.55 -8.18 3.30
CA LYS A 65 1.39 -9.27 3.79
C LYS A 65 0.88 -9.79 5.13
N THR A 66 0.69 -8.89 6.09
CA THR A 66 0.18 -9.21 7.44
C THR A 66 -1.17 -9.92 7.35
N ASN A 67 -2.10 -9.39 6.55
CA ASN A 67 -3.40 -10.00 6.33
C ASN A 67 -3.32 -11.41 5.73
N ARG A 68 -2.39 -11.66 4.79
CA ARG A 68 -2.21 -12.99 4.20
C ARG A 68 -1.57 -13.98 5.15
N ASP A 69 -0.61 -13.54 5.95
CA ASP A 69 0.05 -14.39 6.94
C ASP A 69 -0.89 -14.73 8.09
N GLN A 70 -1.69 -13.77 8.56
CA GLN A 70 -2.78 -14.01 9.50
C GLN A 70 -3.77 -15.04 8.93
N LEU A 71 -4.17 -14.91 7.66
CA LEU A 71 -5.06 -15.86 6.98
C LEU A 71 -4.50 -17.29 6.95
N LYS A 72 -3.18 -17.49 6.88
CA LYS A 72 -2.59 -18.85 6.95
C LYS A 72 -2.95 -19.55 8.25
N SER A 73 -2.92 -18.79 9.35
CA SER A 73 -3.18 -19.31 10.70
C SER A 73 -4.67 -19.42 11.02
N THR A 74 -5.49 -18.46 10.56
CA THR A 74 -6.92 -18.41 10.90
C THR A 74 -7.80 -19.22 9.96
N ASP A 75 -7.59 -19.09 8.64
CA ASP A 75 -8.38 -19.74 7.60
C ASP A 75 -7.49 -20.21 6.45
N PHE A 76 -6.85 -21.36 6.69
CA PHE A 76 -5.93 -21.99 5.74
C PHE A 76 -6.59 -22.27 4.37
N MET A 77 -7.88 -22.62 4.34
CA MET A 77 -8.58 -22.96 3.10
C MET A 77 -8.82 -21.72 2.24
N ARG A 78 -9.18 -20.59 2.84
CA ARG A 78 -9.29 -19.31 2.14
C ARG A 78 -7.92 -18.86 1.63
N TRP A 79 -6.87 -18.97 2.44
CA TRP A 79 -5.50 -18.68 2.01
C TRP A 79 -5.09 -19.51 0.78
N ARG A 80 -5.33 -20.82 0.82
CA ARG A 80 -5.05 -21.74 -0.30
C ARG A 80 -5.80 -21.34 -1.56
N ARG A 81 -7.10 -21.05 -1.46
CA ARG A 81 -7.93 -20.63 -2.60
C ARG A 81 -7.39 -19.37 -3.29
N ILE A 82 -6.99 -18.38 -2.50
CA ILE A 82 -6.42 -17.12 -3.00
C ILE A 82 -5.10 -17.39 -3.74
N ASN A 83 -4.24 -18.26 -3.22
CA ASN A 83 -2.96 -18.59 -3.87
C ASN A 83 -3.14 -19.38 -5.16
N LEU A 84 -4.02 -20.38 -5.17
CA LEU A 84 -4.33 -21.12 -6.38
C LEU A 84 -4.87 -20.19 -7.48
N LYS A 85 -5.75 -19.25 -7.13
CA LYS A 85 -6.23 -18.23 -8.07
C LYS A 85 -5.08 -17.39 -8.63
N LYS A 86 -4.13 -16.98 -7.78
CA LYS A 86 -2.96 -16.19 -8.21
C LYS A 86 -2.08 -16.96 -9.20
N GLU A 87 -1.77 -18.21 -8.91
CA GLU A 87 -0.97 -19.07 -9.80
C GLU A 87 -1.70 -19.34 -11.11
N ASN A 88 -3.00 -19.66 -11.06
CA ASN A 88 -3.80 -19.86 -12.28
C ASN A 88 -3.87 -18.61 -13.15
N ILE A 89 -3.98 -17.41 -12.54
CA ILE A 89 -3.94 -16.15 -13.31
C ILE A 89 -2.56 -15.97 -13.96
N LYS A 90 -1.47 -16.32 -13.26
CA LYS A 90 -0.12 -16.22 -13.80
C LYS A 90 0.09 -17.17 -14.98
N THR A 91 -0.36 -18.42 -14.88
CA THR A 91 -0.26 -19.39 -15.97
C THR A 91 -1.07 -18.95 -17.18
N ILE A 92 -2.31 -18.50 -17.00
CA ILE A 92 -3.15 -17.97 -18.09
C ILE A 92 -2.48 -16.77 -18.77
N LYS A 93 -1.96 -15.80 -18.00
CA LYS A 93 -1.27 -14.64 -18.56
C LYS A 93 -0.03 -15.02 -19.37
N ASN A 94 0.76 -15.97 -18.87
CA ASN A 94 1.94 -16.46 -19.57
C ASN A 94 1.58 -17.19 -20.86
N ASN A 95 0.55 -18.04 -20.84
CA ASN A 95 0.09 -18.75 -22.02
C ASN A 95 -0.46 -17.78 -23.07
N ASN A 96 -1.27 -16.80 -22.65
CA ASN A 96 -1.79 -15.77 -23.54
C ASN A 96 -0.64 -14.96 -24.14
N PHE A 97 0.36 -14.58 -23.35
CA PHE A 97 1.55 -13.86 -23.83
C PHE A 97 2.32 -14.66 -24.89
N LEU A 98 2.58 -15.95 -24.64
CA LEU A 98 3.25 -16.83 -25.59
C LEU A 98 2.44 -17.10 -26.87
N SER A 99 1.10 -17.07 -26.78
CA SER A 99 0.23 -17.26 -27.94
C SER A 99 0.12 -16.02 -28.84
N THR A 100 0.46 -14.85 -28.32
CA THR A 100 0.41 -13.56 -29.05
C THR A 100 1.74 -13.14 -29.66
N MET A 101 2.85 -13.75 -29.24
CA MET A 101 4.17 -13.58 -29.88
C MET A 101 4.30 -14.49 -31.09
#